data_AF-A0A969WQJ4-F1
#
_entry.id   AF-A0A969WQJ4-F1
#
_cell.length_a   1.000
_cell.length_b   1.000
_cell.length_c   1.000
_cell.angle_alpha   90.00
_cell.angle_beta   90.00
_cell.angle_gamma   90.00
#
_symmetry.space_group_name_H-M   'P 1'
#
loop_
_entity.id
_entity.type
_entity.pdbx_description
1 polymer ?
#
loop_
_entity_poly.entity_id
_entity_poly.type
_entity_poly.pdbx_seq_one_letter_code
_entity_poly.pdbx_strand_id
1 'polypeptide(L)'
;VDHSNQLKRYKKIIEETFKDKNQFFVYLTPFGIDPADADSIKSYINYSYSQITDSIESILLLYRNSISSKIIFYLEDYLVTVKRELLMNDSLNELALKVYNAHKEAFDFIFDNRPDPSSILYPYFEDEIKKSGFVIGSKNKGYIRFTTPELEAKLPKSGQGWPNKEVFLFEIEYFWSDRYATVNAVIAPCDDNVRTGIIDAVKDLKNYKEPSGKKWLVFFKKKYSFIASEVINEDEAEIEKRVKEIIDDIKPYVLEISGSIAKSYKDYLEFKSATSDHL
;
A
#
# COMPACT_ATOMS: atom_id res chain seq x y z
N VAL A 1 -7.54 -9.05 -20.08
CA VAL A 1 -6.94 -10.22 -19.40
C VAL A 1 -7.40 -11.44 -20.16
N ASP A 2 -6.47 -12.15 -20.80
CA ASP A 2 -6.73 -13.39 -21.52
C ASP A 2 -7.36 -14.40 -20.55
N HIS A 3 -8.53 -14.93 -20.90
CA HIS A 3 -9.18 -15.98 -20.14
C HIS A 3 -8.73 -17.33 -20.72
N SER A 4 -7.73 -17.93 -20.06
CA SER A 4 -7.32 -19.34 -20.11
C SER A 4 -7.48 -20.07 -21.45
N ASN A 5 -6.37 -20.19 -22.21
CA ASN A 5 -6.20 -21.04 -23.41
C ASN A 5 -7.02 -20.66 -24.66
N GLN A 6 -7.60 -19.46 -24.72
CA GLN A 6 -8.42 -19.03 -25.86
C GLN A 6 -7.63 -19.04 -27.18
N LEU A 7 -6.40 -18.51 -27.19
CA LEU A 7 -5.56 -18.41 -28.40
C LEU A 7 -5.19 -19.79 -28.95
N LYS A 8 -4.80 -20.73 -28.07
CA LYS A 8 -4.50 -22.12 -28.46
C LYS A 8 -5.71 -22.80 -29.11
N ARG A 9 -6.91 -22.56 -28.58
CA ARG A 9 -8.16 -23.10 -29.14
C ARG A 9 -8.44 -22.53 -30.53
N TYR A 10 -8.30 -21.21 -30.72
CA TYR A 10 -8.54 -20.58 -32.02
C TYR A 10 -7.55 -21.05 -33.08
N LYS A 11 -6.27 -21.13 -32.72
CA LYS A 11 -5.24 -21.71 -33.59
C LYS A 11 -5.61 -23.12 -34.05
N LYS A 12 -5.96 -23.99 -33.10
CA LYS A 12 -6.35 -25.38 -33.40
C LYS A 12 -7.52 -25.47 -34.37
N ILE A 13 -8.57 -24.67 -34.16
CA ILE A 13 -9.76 -24.66 -35.05
C ILE A 13 -9.37 -24.27 -36.48
N ILE A 14 -8.54 -23.22 -36.64
CA ILE A 14 -8.10 -22.76 -37.96
C ILE A 14 -7.20 -23.80 -38.64
N GLU A 15 -6.27 -24.39 -37.90
CA GLU A 15 -5.39 -25.44 -38.41
C GLU A 15 -6.18 -26.67 -38.87
N GLU A 16 -7.22 -27.07 -38.14
CA GLU A 16 -8.07 -28.21 -38.50
C GLU A 16 -8.99 -27.92 -39.70
N THR A 17 -9.54 -26.71 -39.77
CA THR A 17 -10.54 -26.32 -40.78
C THR A 17 -9.91 -25.92 -42.11
N PHE A 18 -8.73 -25.31 -42.09
CA PHE A 18 -8.11 -24.68 -43.27
C PHE A 18 -6.68 -25.15 -43.51
N LYS A 19 -6.47 -26.48 -43.56
CA LYS A 19 -5.15 -27.12 -43.69
C LYS A 19 -4.35 -26.67 -44.92
N ASP A 20 -5.02 -26.41 -46.04
CA ASP A 20 -4.37 -26.10 -47.32
C ASP A 20 -4.22 -24.59 -47.59
N LYS A 21 -4.36 -23.75 -46.56
CA LYS A 21 -4.27 -22.29 -46.66
C LYS A 21 -3.11 -21.76 -45.84
N ASN A 22 -2.52 -20.65 -46.28
CA ASN A 22 -1.57 -19.90 -45.48
C ASN A 22 -2.31 -19.25 -44.31
N GLN A 23 -1.79 -19.45 -43.09
CA GLN A 23 -2.43 -19.01 -41.85
C GLN A 23 -1.56 -17.97 -41.18
N PHE A 24 -2.14 -16.79 -40.91
CA PHE A 24 -1.51 -15.72 -40.16
C PHE A 24 -2.37 -15.43 -38.94
N PHE A 25 -1.77 -15.59 -37.77
CA PHE A 25 -2.44 -15.35 -36.50
C PHE A 25 -2.02 -13.98 -35.99
N VAL A 26 -2.98 -13.07 -35.84
CA VAL A 26 -2.73 -11.73 -35.33
C VAL A 26 -3.40 -11.59 -33.98
N TYR A 27 -2.64 -11.18 -32.97
CA TYR A 27 -3.14 -10.87 -31.65
C TYR A 27 -3.24 -9.36 -31.49
N LEU A 28 -4.44 -8.83 -31.74
CA LEU A 28 -4.71 -7.41 -31.66
C LEU A 28 -5.09 -7.03 -30.22
N THR A 29 -4.32 -6.14 -29.62
CA THR A 29 -4.61 -5.55 -28.31
C THR A 29 -4.53 -4.02 -28.38
N PRO A 30 -5.12 -3.27 -27.43
CA PRO A 30 -4.98 -1.81 -27.38
C PRO A 30 -3.54 -1.32 -27.58
N PHE A 31 -2.57 -1.99 -26.96
CA PHE A 31 -1.19 -1.52 -26.86
C PHE A 31 -0.11 -2.49 -27.35
N GLY A 32 -0.49 -3.59 -27.99
CA GLY A 32 0.46 -4.58 -28.48
C GLY A 32 1.13 -5.37 -27.34
N ILE A 33 0.36 -5.76 -26.33
CA ILE A 33 0.83 -6.61 -25.23
C ILE A 33 0.90 -8.06 -25.71
N ASP A 34 2.01 -8.73 -25.42
CA ASP A 34 2.20 -10.12 -25.77
C ASP A 34 1.19 -11.04 -25.08
N PRO A 35 0.81 -12.17 -25.72
CA PRO A 35 0.09 -13.23 -25.04
C PRO A 35 0.80 -13.66 -23.75
N ALA A 36 0.03 -14.07 -22.74
CA ALA A 36 0.60 -14.46 -21.45
C ALA A 36 1.40 -15.77 -21.51
N ASP A 37 1.16 -16.62 -22.51
CA ASP A 37 1.81 -17.92 -22.65
C ASP A 37 2.82 -17.98 -23.81
N ALA A 38 3.94 -18.67 -23.55
CA ALA A 38 5.08 -18.72 -24.47
C ALA A 38 4.78 -19.38 -25.83
N ASP A 39 3.80 -20.29 -25.91
CA ASP A 39 3.44 -20.93 -27.18
C ASP A 39 2.67 -19.97 -28.09
N SER A 40 1.77 -19.17 -27.48
CA SER A 40 1.02 -18.13 -28.20
C SER A 40 1.91 -17.00 -28.67
N ILE A 41 2.91 -16.57 -27.87
CA ILE A 41 3.91 -15.56 -28.29
C ILE A 41 4.62 -15.98 -29.59
N LYS A 42 4.97 -17.27 -29.73
CA LYS A 42 5.64 -17.77 -30.94
C LYS A 42 4.71 -17.90 -32.14
N SER A 43 3.41 -18.05 -31.90
CA SER A 43 2.44 -18.40 -32.93
C SER A 43 1.66 -17.21 -33.47
N TYR A 44 1.54 -16.14 -32.67
CA TYR A 44 0.77 -14.94 -33.01
C TYR A 44 1.69 -13.76 -33.26
N ILE A 45 1.40 -13.03 -34.33
CA ILE A 45 1.96 -11.70 -34.57
C ILE A 45 1.21 -10.73 -33.67
N ASN A 46 1.94 -10.13 -32.73
CA ASN A 46 1.43 -9.07 -31.90
C ASN A 46 1.15 -7.82 -32.75
N TYR A 47 -0.05 -7.24 -32.61
CA TYR A 47 -0.41 -5.98 -33.24
C TYR A 47 -1.20 -5.08 -32.29
N SER A 48 -1.09 -3.78 -32.46
CA SER A 48 -1.76 -2.79 -31.62
C SER A 48 -2.72 -1.88 -32.38
N TYR A 49 -3.71 -1.34 -31.68
CA TYR A 49 -4.54 -0.28 -32.25
C TYR A 49 -3.74 0.99 -32.56
N SER A 50 -2.66 1.26 -31.81
CA SER A 50 -1.72 2.34 -32.15
C SER A 50 -1.03 2.11 -33.50
N GLN A 51 -0.58 0.88 -33.80
CA GLN A 51 0.00 0.56 -35.11
C GLN A 51 -1.02 0.69 -36.25
N ILE A 52 -2.29 0.35 -36.00
CA ILE A 52 -3.39 0.57 -36.95
C ILE A 52 -3.57 2.08 -37.20
N THR A 53 -3.66 2.89 -36.14
CA THR A 53 -3.85 4.34 -36.30
C THR A 53 -2.68 4.97 -37.04
N ASP A 54 -1.45 4.61 -36.69
CA ASP A 54 -0.23 5.11 -37.34
C ASP A 54 -0.18 4.74 -38.83
N SER A 55 -0.63 3.52 -39.17
CA SER A 55 -0.73 3.06 -40.56
C SER A 55 -1.76 3.86 -41.36
N ILE A 56 -2.94 4.08 -40.78
CA ILE A 56 -4.02 4.84 -41.43
C ILE A 56 -3.61 6.31 -41.59
N GLU A 57 -2.99 6.91 -40.59
CA GLU A 57 -2.45 8.28 -40.67
C GLU A 57 -1.39 8.40 -41.75
N SER A 58 -0.48 7.43 -41.85
CA SER A 58 0.53 7.39 -42.92
C SER A 58 -0.11 7.28 -44.30
N ILE A 59 -1.16 6.47 -44.45
CA ILE A 59 -1.91 6.36 -45.71
C ILE A 59 -2.58 7.70 -46.05
N LEU A 60 -3.25 8.32 -45.09
CA LEU A 60 -3.91 9.62 -45.27
C LEU A 60 -2.92 10.74 -45.56
N LEU A 61 -1.71 10.70 -45.00
CA LEU A 61 -0.65 11.68 -45.25
C LEU A 61 -0.08 11.52 -46.66
N LEU A 62 0.27 10.29 -47.06
CA LEU A 62 1.02 10.03 -48.29
C LEU A 62 0.13 9.95 -49.54
N TYR A 63 -1.08 9.43 -49.39
CA TYR A 63 -1.95 9.07 -50.52
C TYR A 63 -3.27 9.83 -50.55
N ARG A 64 -3.41 10.91 -49.76
CA ARG A 64 -4.66 11.68 -49.66
C ARG A 64 -5.29 12.01 -51.00
N ASN A 65 -4.48 12.53 -51.92
CA ASN A 65 -4.94 13.00 -53.23
C ASN A 65 -5.36 11.87 -54.18
N SER A 66 -5.00 10.62 -53.86
CA SER A 66 -5.32 9.42 -54.63
C SER A 66 -6.52 8.67 -54.07
N ILE A 67 -7.10 9.13 -52.95
CA ILE A 67 -8.21 8.48 -52.26
C ILE A 67 -9.46 9.38 -52.39
N SER A 68 -10.63 8.76 -52.61
CA SER A 68 -11.87 9.53 -52.68
C SER A 68 -12.21 10.20 -51.34
N SER A 69 -12.80 11.39 -51.38
CA SER A 69 -13.16 12.15 -50.18
C SER A 69 -14.03 11.36 -49.21
N LYS A 70 -14.93 10.51 -49.73
CA LYS A 70 -15.75 9.60 -48.91
C LYS A 70 -14.89 8.67 -48.06
N ILE A 71 -13.90 8.01 -48.67
CA ILE A 71 -13.01 7.08 -47.95
C ILE A 71 -12.14 7.85 -46.93
N ILE A 72 -11.67 9.05 -47.28
CA ILE A 72 -10.93 9.92 -46.34
C ILE A 72 -11.78 10.19 -45.09
N PHE A 73 -13.02 10.62 -45.25
CA PHE A 73 -13.92 10.85 -44.11
C PHE A 73 -14.13 9.60 -43.26
N TYR A 74 -14.33 8.43 -43.87
CA TYR A 74 -14.45 7.17 -43.11
C TYR A 74 -13.19 6.84 -42.30
N LEU A 75 -12.00 7.04 -42.87
CA LEU A 75 -10.74 6.76 -42.18
C LEU A 75 -10.50 7.76 -41.05
N GLU A 76 -10.79 9.04 -41.26
CA GLU A 76 -10.70 10.08 -40.23
C GLU A 76 -11.68 9.82 -39.08
N ASP A 77 -12.94 9.46 -39.36
CA ASP A 77 -13.93 9.10 -38.33
C ASP A 77 -13.55 7.83 -37.55
N TYR A 78 -12.96 6.85 -38.25
CA TYR A 78 -12.46 5.63 -37.61
C TYR A 78 -11.29 5.94 -36.66
N LEU A 79 -10.34 6.79 -37.08
CA LEU A 79 -9.25 7.25 -36.22
C LEU A 79 -9.77 7.93 -34.95
N VAL A 80 -10.75 8.84 -35.08
CA VAL A 80 -11.35 9.52 -33.92
C VAL A 80 -11.99 8.52 -32.97
N THR A 81 -12.73 7.56 -33.51
CA THR A 81 -13.44 6.55 -32.71
C THR A 81 -12.46 5.63 -31.97
N VAL A 82 -11.45 5.09 -32.67
CA VAL A 82 -10.44 4.20 -32.06
C VAL A 82 -9.65 4.93 -30.98
N LYS A 83 -9.23 6.18 -31.25
CA LYS A 83 -8.49 6.99 -30.25
C LYS A 83 -9.32 7.29 -29.02
N ARG A 84 -10.61 7.62 -29.19
CA ARG A 84 -11.49 7.96 -28.06
C ARG A 84 -11.88 6.74 -27.23
N GLU A 85 -12.32 5.66 -27.89
CA GLU A 85 -12.97 4.52 -27.21
C GLU A 85 -11.98 3.45 -26.75
N LEU A 86 -10.84 3.28 -27.45
CA LEU A 86 -9.89 2.19 -27.18
C LEU A 86 -8.58 2.67 -26.58
N LEU A 87 -8.12 3.87 -26.94
CA LEU A 87 -6.86 4.44 -26.45
C LEU A 87 -7.05 5.41 -25.28
N MET A 88 -8.30 5.70 -24.89
CA MET A 88 -8.68 6.53 -23.74
C MET A 88 -7.83 7.79 -23.63
N ASN A 89 -8.12 8.80 -24.46
CA ASN A 89 -7.43 10.09 -24.53
C ASN A 89 -6.92 10.62 -23.17
N ASP A 90 -5.67 10.30 -22.89
CA ASP A 90 -4.72 11.11 -22.15
C ASP A 90 -3.38 10.86 -22.84
N SER A 91 -2.96 11.77 -23.70
CA SER A 91 -1.70 11.68 -24.44
C SER A 91 -0.47 11.47 -23.51
N LEU A 92 -0.58 11.90 -22.25
CA LEU A 92 0.36 11.61 -21.17
C LEU A 92 0.42 10.11 -20.81
N ASN A 93 -0.73 9.44 -20.77
CA ASN A 93 -0.82 8.02 -20.46
C ASN A 93 -0.30 7.17 -21.61
N GLU A 94 -0.55 7.54 -22.87
CA GLU A 94 0.02 6.82 -24.02
C GLU A 94 1.55 6.90 -24.07
N LEU A 95 2.12 8.08 -23.84
CA LEU A 95 3.56 8.25 -23.81
C LEU A 95 4.19 7.48 -22.65
N ALA A 96 3.63 7.60 -21.45
CA ALA A 96 4.10 6.86 -20.28
C ALA A 96 4.04 5.34 -20.51
N LEU A 97 2.97 4.85 -21.13
CA LEU A 97 2.80 3.42 -21.43
C LEU A 97 3.77 2.95 -22.53
N LYS A 98 4.02 3.77 -23.56
CA LYS A 98 5.05 3.49 -24.58
C LYS A 98 6.45 3.41 -23.96
N VAL A 99 6.78 4.35 -23.07
CA VAL A 99 8.05 4.37 -22.34
C VAL A 99 8.19 3.14 -21.44
N TYR A 100 7.14 2.80 -20.69
CA TYR A 100 7.14 1.60 -19.86
C TYR A 100 7.30 0.34 -20.71
N ASN A 101 6.54 0.18 -21.80
CA ASN A 101 6.63 -1.01 -22.66
C ASN A 101 8.01 -1.15 -23.35
N ALA A 102 8.60 -0.06 -23.83
CA ALA A 102 9.91 -0.07 -24.47
C ALA A 102 11.05 -0.42 -23.49
N HIS A 103 10.85 -0.18 -22.20
CA HIS A 103 11.85 -0.42 -21.15
C HIS A 103 11.32 -1.32 -20.03
N LYS A 104 10.37 -2.21 -20.36
CA LYS A 104 9.62 -2.98 -19.37
C LYS A 104 10.53 -3.75 -18.43
N GLU A 105 11.52 -4.46 -18.98
CA GLU A 105 12.48 -5.24 -18.19
C GLU A 105 13.27 -4.36 -17.20
N ALA A 106 13.64 -3.15 -17.60
CA ALA A 106 14.36 -2.22 -16.72
C ALA A 106 13.46 -1.66 -15.62
N PHE A 107 12.22 -1.28 -15.95
CA PHE A 107 11.25 -0.82 -14.95
C PHE A 107 10.87 -1.95 -13.98
N ASP A 108 10.58 -3.14 -14.48
CA ASP A 108 10.24 -4.32 -13.67
C ASP A 108 11.42 -4.66 -12.74
N PHE A 109 12.66 -4.65 -13.25
CA PHE A 109 13.85 -4.82 -12.41
C PHE A 109 13.95 -3.76 -11.31
N ILE A 110 13.69 -2.49 -11.60
CA ILE A 110 13.69 -1.41 -10.60
C ILE A 110 12.59 -1.63 -9.56
N PHE A 111 11.39 -2.00 -9.99
CA PHE A 111 10.26 -2.24 -9.07
C PHE A 111 10.52 -3.44 -8.15
N ASP A 112 11.05 -4.53 -8.70
CA ASP A 112 11.38 -5.74 -7.95
C ASP A 112 12.51 -5.52 -6.95
N ASN A 113 13.44 -4.60 -7.25
CA ASN A 113 14.56 -4.24 -6.39
C ASN A 113 14.33 -2.95 -5.60
N ARG A 114 13.10 -2.41 -5.60
CA ARG A 114 12.82 -1.17 -4.86
C ARG A 114 13.06 -1.42 -3.37
N PRO A 115 13.85 -0.57 -2.69
CA PRO A 115 14.14 -0.77 -1.28
C PRO A 115 12.85 -0.74 -0.45
N ASP A 116 12.67 -1.69 0.47
CA ASP A 116 11.47 -1.78 1.32
C ASP A 116 11.44 -0.62 2.33
N PRO A 117 10.53 0.36 2.17
CA PRO A 117 10.48 1.51 3.05
C PRO A 117 10.28 1.15 4.52
N SER A 118 9.53 0.08 4.77
CA SER A 118 9.28 -0.37 6.15
C SER A 118 10.55 -0.82 6.86
N SER A 119 11.49 -1.42 6.12
CA SER A 119 12.74 -1.91 6.69
C SER A 119 13.77 -0.79 6.83
N ILE A 120 13.80 0.16 5.90
CA ILE A 120 14.74 1.30 5.92
C ILE A 120 14.37 2.30 7.01
N LEU A 121 13.08 2.60 7.18
CA LEU A 121 12.64 3.63 8.13
C LEU A 121 12.60 3.13 9.58
N TYR A 122 12.52 1.81 9.79
CA TYR A 122 12.41 1.22 11.12
C TYR A 122 13.54 1.64 12.09
N PRO A 123 14.84 1.60 11.71
CA PRO A 123 15.93 2.02 12.59
C PRO A 123 15.83 3.47 13.06
N TYR A 124 15.40 4.38 12.19
CA TYR A 124 15.23 5.80 12.55
C TYR A 124 14.17 5.98 13.63
N PHE A 125 13.02 5.34 13.46
CA PHE A 125 11.97 5.34 14.48
C PHE A 125 12.43 4.65 15.76
N GLU A 126 13.11 3.51 15.67
CA GLU A 126 13.58 2.76 16.83
C GLU A 126 14.59 3.57 17.66
N ASP A 127 15.54 4.22 17.00
CA ASP A 127 16.57 5.03 17.65
C ASP A 127 15.97 6.26 18.33
N GLU A 128 15.10 7.00 17.65
CA GLU A 128 14.49 8.20 18.22
C GLU A 128 13.51 7.88 19.37
N ILE A 129 12.77 6.78 19.29
CA ILE A 129 11.93 6.29 20.41
C ILE A 129 12.80 5.96 21.64
N LYS A 130 13.94 5.29 21.44
CA LYS A 130 14.89 4.99 22.53
C LYS A 130 15.52 6.25 23.11
N LYS A 131 15.98 7.19 22.26
CA LYS A 131 16.50 8.52 22.66
C LYS A 131 15.48 9.30 23.48
N SER A 132 14.19 9.17 23.14
CA SER A 132 13.08 9.78 23.87
C SER A 132 12.76 9.12 25.22
N GLY A 133 13.43 8.03 25.58
CA GLY A 133 13.28 7.33 26.87
C GLY A 133 12.18 6.29 26.91
N PHE A 134 11.68 5.85 25.75
CA PHE A 134 10.63 4.86 25.63
C PHE A 134 11.18 3.46 25.37
N VAL A 135 10.35 2.44 25.60
CA VAL A 135 10.70 1.02 25.44
C VAL A 135 10.04 0.48 24.18
N ILE A 136 10.81 -0.21 23.34
CA ILE A 136 10.31 -0.86 22.12
C ILE A 136 9.45 -2.06 22.50
N GLY A 137 8.25 -2.13 21.93
CA GLY A 137 7.32 -3.25 22.05
C GLY A 137 7.42 -4.23 20.89
N SER A 138 6.41 -5.08 20.79
CA SER A 138 6.27 -6.11 19.75
C SER A 138 6.46 -5.58 18.31
N LYS A 139 7.39 -6.18 17.57
CA LYS A 139 7.73 -5.81 16.19
C LYS A 139 6.65 -6.29 15.20
N ASN A 140 6.41 -5.50 14.14
CA ASN A 140 5.61 -5.89 12.98
C ASN A 140 6.00 -5.02 11.78
N LYS A 141 5.85 -5.55 10.56
CA LYS A 141 6.16 -4.80 9.34
C LYS A 141 5.30 -3.54 9.23
N GLY A 142 5.94 -2.40 9.00
CA GLY A 142 5.27 -1.11 8.82
C GLY A 142 4.76 -0.45 10.11
N TYR A 143 5.11 -1.01 11.27
CA TYR A 143 4.78 -0.46 12.57
C TYR A 143 6.03 -0.35 13.44
N ILE A 144 6.15 0.76 14.17
CA ILE A 144 6.97 0.82 15.37
C ILE A 144 6.03 0.87 16.57
N ARG A 145 6.21 -0.06 17.51
CA ARG A 145 5.41 -0.13 18.72
C ARG A 145 6.27 0.16 19.92
N PHE A 146 5.72 0.87 20.88
CA PHE A 146 6.47 1.27 22.06
C PHE A 146 5.55 1.54 23.24
N THR A 147 6.16 1.63 24.41
CA THR A 147 5.52 1.96 25.68
C THR A 147 6.47 2.77 26.55
N THR A 148 6.00 3.25 27.69
CA THR A 148 6.86 3.88 28.70
C THR A 148 7.47 2.82 29.62
N PRO A 149 8.67 3.05 30.21
CA PRO A 149 9.26 2.13 31.18
C PRO A 149 8.33 1.81 32.35
N GLU A 150 7.53 2.78 32.80
CA GLU A 150 6.57 2.61 33.88
C GLU A 150 5.45 1.62 33.51
N LEU A 151 4.86 1.76 32.32
CA LEU A 151 3.82 0.85 31.86
C LEU A 151 4.36 -0.55 31.56
N GLU A 152 5.57 -0.66 30.99
CA GLU A 152 6.23 -1.95 30.77
C GLU A 152 6.41 -2.73 32.08
N ALA A 153 6.68 -2.03 33.19
CA ALA A 153 6.82 -2.64 34.50
C ALA A 153 5.49 -2.97 35.19
N LYS A 154 4.44 -2.15 35.00
CA LYS A 154 3.17 -2.26 35.72
C LYS A 154 2.12 -3.12 35.03
N LEU A 155 2.04 -3.08 33.70
CA LEU A 155 0.98 -3.76 32.96
C LEU A 155 1.26 -5.25 32.81
N PRO A 156 0.24 -6.11 32.88
CA PRO A 156 0.43 -7.55 32.74
C PRO A 156 0.75 -7.94 31.29
N LYS A 157 1.56 -8.99 31.13
CA LYS A 157 1.82 -9.61 29.82
C LYS A 157 0.84 -10.74 29.51
N SER A 158 -0.45 -10.39 29.43
CA SER A 158 -1.57 -11.31 29.20
C SER A 158 -2.35 -11.00 27.91
N GLY A 159 -1.85 -10.11 27.07
CA GLY A 159 -2.43 -9.78 25.78
C GLY A 159 -2.31 -10.91 24.77
N GLN A 160 -3.19 -10.88 23.77
CA GLN A 160 -3.21 -11.82 22.64
C GLN A 160 -2.91 -11.09 21.33
N GLY A 161 -2.22 -11.76 20.42
CA GLY A 161 -1.96 -11.28 19.06
C GLY A 161 -0.58 -10.62 18.88
N TRP A 162 -0.07 -9.89 19.86
CA TRP A 162 1.31 -9.39 19.85
C TRP A 162 2.29 -10.42 20.45
N PRO A 163 3.49 -10.61 19.84
CA PRO A 163 4.48 -11.58 20.29
C PRO A 163 4.86 -11.53 21.78
N ASN A 164 5.04 -10.34 22.37
CA ASN A 164 5.43 -10.23 23.78
C ASN A 164 4.23 -10.15 24.74
N LYS A 165 3.01 -10.41 24.24
CA LYS A 165 1.77 -10.44 25.02
C LYS A 165 1.44 -9.14 25.75
N GLU A 166 1.87 -7.99 25.21
CA GLU A 166 1.53 -6.69 25.79
C GLU A 166 0.01 -6.45 25.69
N VAL A 167 -0.59 -5.89 26.74
CA VAL A 167 -2.02 -5.53 26.74
C VAL A 167 -2.28 -4.14 26.18
N PHE A 168 -1.26 -3.29 26.13
CA PHE A 168 -1.33 -1.92 25.65
C PHE A 168 0.01 -1.49 25.05
N LEU A 169 -0.02 -0.85 23.88
CA LEU A 169 1.12 -0.20 23.25
C LEU A 169 0.66 1.07 22.53
N PHE A 170 1.59 2.02 22.40
CA PHE A 170 1.51 3.01 21.34
C PHE A 170 2.05 2.41 20.05
N GLU A 171 1.40 2.70 18.93
CA GLU A 171 1.81 2.25 17.60
C GLU A 171 1.94 3.44 16.66
N ILE A 172 3.04 3.54 15.93
CA ILE A 172 3.14 4.40 14.75
C ILE A 172 3.08 3.49 13.52
N GLU A 173 1.98 3.58 12.79
CA GLU A 173 1.81 2.97 11.46
C GLU A 173 2.31 3.97 10.42
N TYR A 174 3.37 3.65 9.69
CA TYR A 174 4.02 4.61 8.79
C TYR A 174 4.17 4.11 7.35
N PHE A 175 3.64 2.94 7.01
CA PHE A 175 3.99 2.25 5.77
C PHE A 175 2.78 1.86 4.92
N TRP A 176 1.74 1.29 5.51
CA TRP A 176 0.62 0.69 4.80
C TRP A 176 -0.27 1.71 4.11
N SER A 177 -0.44 2.90 4.71
CA SER A 177 -1.22 3.98 4.07
C SER A 177 -0.43 4.73 3.01
N ASP A 178 0.91 4.66 3.05
CA ASP A 178 1.88 5.42 2.28
C ASP A 178 1.46 6.88 2.02
N ARG A 179 0.92 7.51 3.07
CA ARG A 179 0.40 8.87 3.04
C ARG A 179 0.54 9.55 4.39
N TYR A 180 0.32 8.78 5.45
CA TYR A 180 0.42 9.28 6.81
C TYR A 180 1.22 8.34 7.70
N ALA A 181 1.94 8.94 8.64
CA ALA A 181 2.34 8.27 9.87
C ALA A 181 1.20 8.46 10.86
N THR A 182 0.55 7.36 11.25
CA THR A 182 -0.59 7.36 12.17
C THR A 182 -0.16 6.83 13.52
N VAL A 183 -0.21 7.69 14.53
CA VAL A 183 0.06 7.32 15.92
C VAL A 183 -1.24 6.92 16.60
N ASN A 184 -1.27 5.73 17.21
CA ASN A 184 -2.42 5.16 17.89
C ASN A 184 -2.05 4.74 19.31
N ALA A 185 -2.99 4.86 20.25
CA ALA A 185 -2.91 4.15 21.53
C ALA A 185 -3.85 2.94 21.45
N VAL A 186 -3.30 1.73 21.59
CA VAL A 186 -3.97 0.49 21.23
C VAL A 186 -4.00 -0.46 22.41
N ILE A 187 -5.20 -0.94 22.74
CA ILE A 187 -5.42 -2.01 23.70
C ILE A 187 -5.56 -3.31 22.92
N ALA A 188 -4.70 -4.28 23.24
CA ALA A 188 -4.73 -5.62 22.66
C ALA A 188 -5.93 -6.42 23.20
N PRO A 189 -6.37 -7.46 22.48
CA PRO A 189 -7.29 -8.44 23.05
C PRO A 189 -6.70 -9.04 24.33
N CYS A 190 -7.37 -8.82 25.45
CA CYS A 190 -6.98 -9.28 26.80
C CYS A 190 -8.22 -9.44 27.70
N ASP A 191 -8.00 -9.81 28.96
CA ASP A 191 -9.07 -9.90 29.98
C ASP A 191 -9.89 -8.62 30.06
N ASP A 192 -11.21 -8.76 30.17
CA ASP A 192 -12.12 -7.61 30.12
C ASP A 192 -11.93 -6.67 31.32
N ASN A 193 -11.46 -7.14 32.49
CA ASN A 193 -11.17 -6.25 33.61
C ASN A 193 -9.94 -5.38 33.32
N VAL A 194 -8.92 -5.94 32.68
CA VAL A 194 -7.72 -5.17 32.27
C VAL A 194 -8.10 -4.13 31.23
N ARG A 195 -8.89 -4.53 30.23
CA ARG A 195 -9.37 -3.63 29.18
C ARG A 195 -10.21 -2.48 29.73
N THR A 196 -11.21 -2.79 30.57
CA THR A 196 -12.06 -1.78 31.21
C THR A 196 -11.25 -0.87 32.12
N GLY A 197 -10.31 -1.41 32.90
CA GLY A 197 -9.43 -0.62 33.76
C GLY A 197 -8.57 0.39 32.98
N ILE A 198 -8.06 0.01 31.80
CA ILE A 198 -7.31 0.94 30.92
C ILE A 198 -8.25 2.02 30.37
N ILE A 199 -9.45 1.66 29.88
CA ILE A 199 -10.41 2.62 29.34
C ILE A 199 -10.86 3.62 30.41
N ASP A 200 -11.21 3.13 31.60
CA ASP A 200 -11.62 3.97 32.73
C ASP A 200 -10.51 4.93 33.17
N ALA A 201 -9.24 4.53 33.03
CA ALA A 201 -8.10 5.38 33.35
C ALA A 201 -7.92 6.54 32.36
N VAL A 202 -8.44 6.43 31.13
CA VAL A 202 -8.16 7.41 30.06
C VAL A 202 -9.39 8.15 29.56
N LYS A 203 -10.62 7.73 29.92
CA LYS A 203 -11.88 8.29 29.40
C LYS A 203 -12.08 9.79 29.65
N ASP A 204 -11.50 10.31 30.74
CA ASP A 204 -11.60 11.72 31.12
C ASP A 204 -10.48 12.59 30.52
N LEU A 205 -9.54 11.99 29.77
CA LEU A 205 -8.48 12.74 29.10
C LEU A 205 -9.05 13.53 27.92
N LYS A 206 -8.56 14.75 27.74
CA LYS A 206 -9.03 15.66 26.67
C LYS A 206 -8.93 15.05 25.26
N ASN A 207 -7.94 14.19 25.03
CA ASN A 207 -7.67 13.60 23.72
C ASN A 207 -8.25 12.18 23.55
N TYR A 208 -9.05 11.73 24.52
CA TYR A 208 -9.76 10.46 24.45
C TYR A 208 -10.82 10.49 23.34
N LYS A 209 -10.95 9.34 22.67
CA LYS A 209 -12.03 9.05 21.73
C LYS A 209 -12.62 7.71 22.11
N GLU A 210 -13.94 7.57 21.94
CA GLU A 210 -14.60 6.29 22.13
C GLU A 210 -13.87 5.18 21.35
N PRO A 211 -13.47 4.08 22.01
CA PRO A 211 -12.62 3.08 21.41
C PRO A 211 -13.23 2.50 20.14
N SER A 212 -12.46 2.52 19.06
CA SER A 212 -12.84 1.91 17.79
C SER A 212 -12.19 0.53 17.63
N GLY A 213 -12.90 -0.40 16.99
CA GLY A 213 -12.45 -1.77 16.73
C GLY A 213 -13.21 -2.82 17.56
N LYS A 214 -13.13 -4.10 17.14
CA LYS A 214 -13.81 -5.22 17.83
C LYS A 214 -12.88 -6.00 18.76
N LYS A 215 -11.62 -6.14 18.38
CA LYS A 215 -10.60 -6.95 19.07
C LYS A 215 -9.47 -6.07 19.60
N TRP A 216 -8.93 -5.25 18.71
CA TRP A 216 -7.97 -4.20 19.01
C TRP A 216 -8.75 -2.92 19.22
N LEU A 217 -8.64 -2.32 20.39
CA LEU A 217 -9.35 -1.09 20.70
C LEU A 217 -8.42 0.10 20.59
N VAL A 218 -8.83 1.11 19.83
CA VAL A 218 -8.06 2.34 19.61
C VAL A 218 -8.83 3.52 20.13
N PHE A 219 -8.31 4.17 21.18
CA PHE A 219 -8.95 5.33 21.85
C PHE A 219 -8.20 6.66 21.62
N PHE A 220 -6.99 6.61 21.05
CA PHE A 220 -6.24 7.80 20.64
C PHE A 220 -5.71 7.60 19.23
N LYS A 221 -5.79 8.66 18.42
CA LYS A 221 -5.31 8.66 17.03
C LYS A 221 -4.90 10.06 16.60
N LYS A 222 -3.66 10.20 16.10
CA LYS A 222 -3.11 11.42 15.49
C LYS A 222 -2.38 11.05 14.19
N LYS A 223 -2.46 11.91 13.17
CA LYS A 223 -1.90 11.67 11.83
C LYS A 223 -0.92 12.77 11.45
N TYR A 224 0.17 12.38 10.81
CA TYR A 224 1.20 13.26 10.27
C TYR A 224 1.35 12.97 8.78
N SER A 225 1.49 14.01 7.95
CA SER A 225 1.82 13.81 6.53
C SER A 225 3.18 13.14 6.42
N PHE A 226 3.21 11.93 5.88
CA PHE A 226 4.41 11.11 5.82
C PHE A 226 4.21 10.02 4.77
N ILE A 227 4.88 10.15 3.63
CA ILE A 227 4.83 9.20 2.52
C ILE A 227 6.13 8.39 2.58
N ALA A 228 6.08 7.21 3.20
CA ALA A 228 7.28 6.40 3.43
C ALA A 228 8.05 6.10 2.14
N SER A 229 7.34 5.89 1.04
CA SER A 229 7.96 5.57 -0.24
C SER A 229 8.71 6.75 -0.90
N GLU A 230 8.44 7.98 -0.46
CA GLU A 230 9.17 9.20 -0.83
C GLU A 230 10.29 9.50 0.18
N VAL A 231 9.98 9.44 1.48
CA VAL A 231 10.92 9.76 2.58
C VAL A 231 12.18 8.90 2.53
N ILE A 232 12.09 7.65 2.07
CA ILE A 232 13.27 6.78 1.93
C ILE A 232 14.33 7.27 0.93
N ASN A 233 13.98 8.23 0.07
CA ASN A 233 14.89 8.81 -0.92
C ASN A 233 15.48 10.14 -0.43
N GLU A 234 15.10 10.61 0.76
CA GLU A 234 15.70 11.78 1.39
C GLU A 234 17.05 11.42 2.02
N ASP A 235 17.85 12.44 2.33
CA ASP A 235 19.08 12.22 3.08
C ASP A 235 18.79 11.84 4.54
N GLU A 236 19.77 11.17 5.16
CA GLU A 236 19.68 10.64 6.52
C GLU A 236 19.23 11.69 7.55
N ALA A 237 19.74 12.93 7.43
CA ALA A 237 19.46 13.99 8.39
C ALA A 237 18.01 14.50 8.28
N GLU A 238 17.44 14.58 7.08
CA GLU A 238 16.03 14.96 6.92
C GLU A 238 15.08 13.85 7.39
N ILE A 239 15.42 12.57 7.16
CA ILE A 239 14.65 11.43 7.70
C ILE A 239 14.62 11.49 9.23
N GLU A 240 15.78 11.66 9.88
CA GLU A 240 15.88 11.79 11.34
C GLU A 240 15.04 12.95 11.85
N LYS A 241 15.13 14.12 11.21
CA LYS A 241 14.38 15.31 11.58
C LYS A 241 12.87 15.09 11.50
N ARG A 242 12.36 14.48 10.42
CA ARG A 242 10.92 14.18 10.27
C ARG A 242 10.42 13.21 11.34
N VAL A 243 11.19 12.15 11.60
CA VAL A 243 10.86 11.17 12.64
C VAL A 243 10.84 11.83 14.02
N LYS A 244 11.83 12.67 14.31
CA LYS A 244 11.93 13.43 15.56
C LYS A 244 10.76 14.39 15.74
N GLU A 245 10.37 15.15 14.72
CA GLU A 245 9.22 16.05 14.79
C GLU A 245 7.92 15.32 15.19
N ILE A 246 7.69 14.12 14.64
CA ILE A 246 6.55 13.28 15.01
C ILE A 246 6.65 12.85 16.48
N ILE A 247 7.82 12.38 16.92
CA ILE A 247 8.03 11.84 18.27
C ILE A 247 7.97 12.94 19.34
N ASP A 248 8.57 14.10 19.08
CA ASP A 248 8.53 15.27 19.97
C ASP A 248 7.09 15.77 20.16
N ASP A 249 6.29 15.82 19.09
CA ASP A 249 4.90 16.25 19.17
C ASP A 249 3.98 15.23 19.87
N ILE A 250 4.23 13.91 19.75
CA ILE A 250 3.42 12.89 20.46
C ILE A 250 3.84 12.66 21.91
N LYS A 251 5.08 12.99 22.28
CA LYS A 251 5.64 12.78 23.61
C LYS A 251 4.73 13.26 24.76
N PRO A 252 4.17 14.49 24.78
CA PRO A 252 3.30 14.93 25.87
C PRO A 252 2.04 14.06 26.02
N TYR A 253 1.44 13.61 24.92
CA TYR A 253 0.26 12.74 24.93
C TYR A 253 0.61 11.34 25.46
N VAL A 254 1.75 10.80 25.05
CA VAL A 254 2.24 9.50 25.53
C VAL A 254 2.42 9.53 27.04
N LEU A 255 3.03 10.60 27.57
CA LEU A 255 3.27 10.76 29.01
C LEU A 255 1.95 10.97 29.78
N GLU A 256 1.02 11.78 29.27
CA GLU A 256 -0.29 11.99 29.88
C GLU A 256 -1.09 10.69 29.97
N ILE A 257 -1.22 9.97 28.85
CA ILE A 257 -1.93 8.69 28.77
C ILE A 257 -1.27 7.66 29.68
N SER A 258 0.06 7.54 29.62
CA SER A 258 0.79 6.56 30.43
C SER A 258 0.67 6.84 31.92
N GLY A 259 0.79 8.10 32.34
CA GLY A 259 0.64 8.49 33.75
C GLY A 259 -0.76 8.20 34.28
N SER A 260 -1.80 8.44 33.47
CA SER A 260 -3.17 8.14 33.86
C SER A 260 -3.42 6.64 34.05
N ILE A 261 -2.97 5.82 33.08
CA ILE A 261 -3.06 4.35 33.16
C ILE A 261 -2.28 3.83 34.37
N ALA A 262 -1.05 4.30 34.56
CA ALA A 262 -0.16 3.84 35.63
C ALA A 262 -0.66 4.20 37.04
N LYS A 263 -1.42 5.30 37.19
CA LYS A 263 -2.08 5.69 38.43
C LYS A 263 -3.25 4.76 38.75
N SER A 264 -4.17 4.59 37.79
CA SER A 264 -5.36 3.73 37.95
C SER A 264 -4.99 2.26 38.26
N TYR A 265 -3.93 1.74 37.63
CA TYR A 265 -3.52 0.36 37.85
C TYR A 265 -2.92 0.09 39.24
N LYS A 266 -2.33 1.12 39.88
CA LYS A 266 -1.87 1.03 41.27
C LYS A 266 -3.06 0.83 42.22
N ASP A 267 -4.10 1.64 42.03
CA ASP A 267 -5.32 1.59 42.84
C ASP A 267 -6.05 0.23 42.69
N TYR A 268 -6.04 -0.35 41.48
CA TYR A 268 -6.59 -1.68 41.21
C TYR A 268 -5.85 -2.81 41.94
N LEU A 269 -4.51 -2.80 41.93
CA LEU A 269 -3.71 -3.82 42.61
C LEU A 269 -3.82 -3.73 44.14
N GLU A 270 -3.82 -2.52 44.68
CA GLU A 270 -4.01 -2.27 46.12
C GLU A 270 -5.41 -2.75 46.56
N PHE A 271 -6.46 -2.44 45.80
CA PHE A 271 -7.82 -2.90 46.07
C PHE A 271 -7.96 -4.44 46.02
N LYS A 272 -7.31 -5.11 45.06
CA LYS A 272 -7.30 -6.58 44.96
C LYS A 272 -6.57 -7.24 46.13
N SER A 273 -5.44 -6.66 46.57
CA SER A 273 -4.70 -7.17 47.72
C SER A 273 -5.49 -7.03 49.03
N ALA A 274 -6.19 -5.90 49.21
CA ALA A 274 -7.03 -5.65 50.39
C ALA A 274 -8.29 -6.54 50.44
N THR A 275 -8.77 -7.05 49.30
CA THR A 275 -9.93 -7.95 49.23
C THR A 275 -9.56 -9.43 49.30
N SER A 276 -8.32 -9.81 48.97
CA SER A 276 -7.80 -11.17 49.17
C SER A 276 -7.40 -11.49 50.62
N ASP A 277 -7.12 -10.48 51.46
CA ASP A 277 -6.80 -10.66 52.89
C ASP A 277 -8.07 -10.81 53.78
N HIS A 278 -9.26 -10.78 53.17
CA HIS A 278 -10.56 -10.92 53.85
C HIS A 278 -11.34 -12.19 53.45
N LEU A 279 -10.68 -13.18 52.85
CA LEU A 279 -11.20 -14.53 52.57
C LEU A 279 -10.27 -15.59 53.17
#